data_AF-A0A9D9CES5-F1
#
_entry.id   AF-A0A9D9CES5-F1
#
_cell.length_a   1.000
_cell.length_b   1.000
_cell.length_c   1.000
_cell.angle_alpha   90.00
_cell.angle_beta   90.00
_cell.angle_gamma   90.00
#
_symmetry.space_group_name_H-M   'P 1'
#
loop_
_entity.id
_entity.type
_entity.pdbx_description
1 polymer ?
#
loop_
_entity_poly.entity_id
_entity_poly.type
_entity_poly.pdbx_seq_one_letter_code
_entity_poly.pdbx_strand_id
1 'polypeptide(L)'
;MNKIAVFKRHLSEVFDDDLKTVKWHNVIDYIIIGLIIISTLEVFASTYSVVVERYGHILHFVDYATTFLFTIEVTLRIWCADMIDEKYKGFWGRVRYCFSFYGLIDLLSTYPFYINFFYSIPYTALKALRIARLLRVFRYIKAFSILSRALKSKKEELVVSVQFLCIITLILSFILFFVEHEAQPDVYDNGWTSVVWAFAQYIGDPGNFADTPPITLVGRLIACVIGVLGIAIFAVPAGLIGSGFSDIMAEDAKEKEIKDNIDKLYRVFERKLDRPTGYYLVPQFLSFTDIQARMGMKADEIFDAVDAAENFRLINLASTQTIDEHPQDRLAVEHFVVNRPYGCCIDRGSKVTIIAPASVVDPCTSSITYYLALIGGFNYISREVGELRPYRSYYIFEDRYTQEKNLAAYMEDLERLTTREGSWTLTFLASNGALEPSYPTHFHFSTGGKKGDESFDGENLVVEDMAGYKAFYEDLTAQLVEKFNMESDHQRYYAATTSNLFLRKFRDGMGSKNNIIMRMAWSASLWDSRRIAIAKCIADALNAHFESDVVKKYAADLKVKKCGY
;
A
#
# COMPACT_ATOMS: atom_id res chain seq x y z
N MET A 1 23.43 -1.17 2.25
CA MET A 1 23.18 -2.16 1.17
C MET A 1 24.47 -2.43 0.40
N ASN A 2 24.76 -3.68 0.06
CA ASN A 2 25.95 -4.08 -0.71
C ASN A 2 25.84 -3.56 -2.16
N LYS A 3 26.94 -3.11 -2.81
CA LYS A 3 26.93 -2.52 -4.18
C LYS A 3 26.30 -3.45 -5.22
N ILE A 4 26.50 -4.75 -5.06
CA ILE A 4 25.91 -5.79 -5.92
C ILE A 4 24.38 -5.85 -5.76
N ALA A 5 23.86 -5.68 -4.54
CA ALA A 5 22.43 -5.69 -4.29
C ALA A 5 21.73 -4.45 -4.88
N VAL A 6 22.41 -3.30 -4.86
CA VAL A 6 21.90 -2.05 -5.49
C VAL A 6 21.89 -2.21 -7.02
N PHE A 7 22.97 -2.71 -7.61
CA PHE A 7 23.04 -2.94 -9.06
C PHE A 7 21.98 -3.93 -9.53
N LYS A 8 21.82 -5.04 -8.80
CA LYS A 8 20.82 -6.06 -9.08
C LYS A 8 19.39 -5.54 -8.99
N ARG A 9 19.13 -4.62 -8.05
CA ARG A 9 17.84 -3.94 -7.92
C ARG A 9 17.55 -3.01 -9.10
N HIS A 10 18.52 -2.20 -9.53
CA HIS A 10 18.34 -1.39 -10.73
C HIS A 10 18.12 -2.25 -11.98
N LEU A 11 18.79 -3.40 -12.07
CA LEU A 11 18.61 -4.32 -13.18
C LEU A 11 17.22 -4.98 -13.18
N SER A 12 16.68 -5.33 -12.00
CA SER A 12 15.31 -5.86 -11.89
C SER A 12 14.27 -4.81 -12.24
N GLU A 13 14.48 -3.54 -11.86
CA GLU A 13 13.59 -2.42 -12.20
C GLU A 13 13.60 -2.09 -13.71
N VAL A 14 14.70 -2.43 -14.41
CA VAL A 14 14.84 -2.32 -15.86
C VAL A 14 14.14 -3.47 -16.61
N PHE A 15 14.08 -4.65 -16.01
CA PHE A 15 13.37 -5.83 -16.56
C PHE A 15 11.95 -5.98 -15.99
N ASP A 16 11.43 -4.94 -15.34
CA ASP A 16 10.05 -4.90 -14.86
C ASP A 16 9.12 -4.78 -16.07
N ASP A 17 8.17 -5.71 -16.21
CA ASP A 17 7.35 -5.88 -17.42
C ASP A 17 6.29 -4.75 -17.60
N ASP A 18 6.37 -3.67 -16.80
CA ASP A 18 5.50 -2.49 -16.89
C ASP A 18 6.10 -1.35 -17.71
N LEU A 19 5.62 -1.24 -18.96
CA LEU A 19 5.92 -0.18 -19.94
C LEU A 19 5.57 1.24 -19.47
N LYS A 20 4.98 1.43 -18.28
CA LYS A 20 4.72 2.75 -17.67
C LYS A 20 5.78 3.20 -16.65
N THR A 21 6.80 2.41 -16.37
CA THR A 21 7.93 2.85 -15.56
C THR A 21 8.80 3.89 -16.30
N VAL A 22 9.75 4.51 -15.59
CA VAL A 22 10.55 5.67 -16.03
C VAL A 22 11.06 5.49 -17.47
N LYS A 23 11.00 6.54 -18.31
CA LYS A 23 11.33 6.53 -19.76
C LYS A 23 12.60 5.75 -20.14
N TRP A 24 13.60 5.68 -19.26
CA TRP A 24 14.86 4.97 -19.49
C TRP A 24 14.78 3.45 -19.31
N HIS A 25 13.82 2.92 -18.54
CA HIS A 25 13.60 1.48 -18.37
C HIS A 25 12.95 0.87 -19.62
N ASN A 26 11.96 1.56 -20.20
CA ASN A 26 11.24 1.08 -21.40
C ASN A 26 12.09 0.99 -22.67
N VAL A 27 13.26 1.64 -22.74
CA VAL A 27 14.14 1.61 -23.94
C VAL A 27 14.63 0.19 -24.19
N ILE A 28 14.95 -0.56 -23.13
CA ILE A 28 15.43 -1.93 -23.24
C ILE A 28 14.32 -2.85 -23.75
N ASP A 29 13.08 -2.66 -23.30
CA ASP A 29 11.93 -3.41 -23.81
C ASP A 29 11.69 -3.15 -25.31
N TYR A 30 11.76 -1.89 -25.75
CA TYR A 30 11.65 -1.56 -27.17
C TYR A 30 12.79 -2.18 -28.00
N ILE A 31 14.02 -2.21 -27.47
CA ILE A 31 15.15 -2.88 -28.13
C ILE A 31 14.88 -4.39 -28.22
N ILE A 32 14.42 -5.04 -27.15
CA ILE A 32 14.13 -6.47 -27.15
C ILE A 32 13.00 -6.79 -28.13
N ILE A 33 11.92 -5.99 -28.15
CA ILE A 33 10.85 -6.12 -29.14
C ILE A 33 11.40 -5.98 -30.56
N GLY A 34 12.27 -4.98 -30.80
CA GLY A 34 12.96 -4.81 -32.09
C GLY A 34 13.77 -6.04 -32.48
N LEU A 35 14.53 -6.63 -31.55
CA LEU A 35 15.29 -7.86 -31.77
C LEU A 35 14.39 -9.07 -32.06
N ILE A 36 13.23 -9.17 -31.41
CA ILE A 36 12.24 -10.23 -31.66
C ILE A 36 11.71 -10.11 -33.09
N ILE A 37 11.35 -8.90 -33.53
CA ILE A 37 10.86 -8.64 -34.88
C ILE A 37 11.95 -8.95 -35.92
N ILE A 38 13.18 -8.50 -35.69
CA ILE A 38 14.32 -8.78 -36.58
C ILE A 38 14.58 -10.29 -36.67
N SER A 39 14.61 -11.00 -35.54
CA SER A 39 14.80 -12.46 -35.52
C SER A 39 13.64 -13.18 -36.20
N THR A 40 12.40 -12.68 -36.09
CA THR A 40 11.24 -13.24 -36.77
C THR A 40 11.32 -13.09 -38.28
N LEU A 41 11.67 -11.90 -38.74
CA LEU A 41 11.83 -11.61 -40.17
C LEU A 41 12.96 -12.42 -40.78
N GLU A 42 14.05 -12.65 -40.04
CA GLU A 42 15.13 -13.56 -40.43
C GLU A 42 14.62 -15.00 -40.61
N VAL A 43 13.91 -15.55 -39.60
CA VAL A 43 13.35 -16.91 -39.69
C VAL A 43 12.40 -17.04 -40.88
N PHE A 44 11.54 -16.04 -41.11
CA PHE A 44 10.64 -16.01 -42.25
C PHE A 44 11.39 -15.94 -43.58
N ALA A 45 12.39 -15.07 -43.70
CA ALA A 45 13.23 -14.96 -44.89
C ALA A 45 13.99 -16.26 -45.20
N SER A 46 14.42 -16.99 -44.16
CA SER A 46 15.12 -18.28 -44.27
C SER A 46 14.24 -19.42 -44.83
N THR A 47 12.95 -19.19 -45.05
CA THR A 47 12.05 -20.17 -45.69
C THR A 47 12.16 -20.15 -47.22
N TYR A 48 12.67 -19.05 -47.80
CA TYR A 48 12.82 -18.90 -49.25
C TYR A 48 14.24 -19.31 -49.68
N SER A 49 14.36 -20.36 -50.51
CA SER A 49 15.65 -20.85 -51.01
C SER A 49 16.49 -19.78 -51.72
N VAL A 50 15.84 -18.97 -52.57
CA VAL A 50 16.48 -17.86 -53.31
C VAL A 50 17.10 -16.80 -52.38
N VAL A 51 16.47 -16.55 -51.22
CA VAL A 51 16.96 -15.57 -50.25
C VAL A 51 18.14 -16.14 -49.47
N VAL A 52 18.10 -17.43 -49.12
CA VAL A 52 19.19 -18.12 -48.44
C VAL A 52 20.43 -18.21 -49.35
N GLU A 53 20.26 -18.52 -50.63
CA GLU A 53 21.38 -18.60 -51.59
C GLU A 53 22.09 -17.25 -51.80
N ARG A 54 21.34 -16.14 -51.77
CA ARG A 54 21.90 -14.79 -52.02
C ARG A 54 22.36 -14.05 -50.76
N TYR A 55 21.68 -14.26 -49.64
CA TYR A 55 21.87 -13.50 -48.39
C TYR A 55 22.16 -14.37 -47.16
N GLY A 56 22.45 -15.67 -47.34
CA GLY A 56 22.66 -16.61 -46.24
C GLY A 56 23.66 -16.14 -45.18
N HIS A 57 24.78 -15.52 -45.58
CA HIS A 57 25.76 -14.98 -44.64
C HIS A 57 25.19 -13.88 -43.73
N ILE A 58 24.32 -13.01 -44.27
CA ILE A 58 23.67 -11.93 -43.50
C ILE A 58 22.63 -12.52 -42.55
N LEU A 59 21.82 -13.48 -43.01
CA LEU A 59 20.82 -14.15 -42.18
C LEU A 59 21.49 -14.89 -41.00
N HIS A 60 22.58 -15.62 -41.26
CA HIS A 60 23.35 -16.28 -40.20
C HIS A 60 23.95 -15.29 -39.21
N PHE A 61 24.50 -14.17 -39.69
CA PHE A 61 25.02 -13.13 -38.79
C PHE A 61 23.93 -12.58 -37.87
N VAL A 62 22.74 -12.27 -38.42
CA VAL A 62 21.59 -11.80 -37.65
C VAL A 62 21.12 -12.85 -36.64
N ASP A 63 21.06 -14.13 -37.01
CA ASP A 63 20.67 -15.21 -36.10
C ASP A 63 21.66 -15.36 -34.94
N TYR A 64 22.98 -15.36 -35.21
CA TYR A 64 23.99 -15.42 -34.14
C TYR A 64 23.96 -14.19 -33.25
N ALA A 65 23.85 -13.00 -33.82
CA ALA A 65 23.80 -11.74 -33.06
C ALA A 65 22.56 -11.66 -32.16
N THR A 66 21.37 -11.97 -32.69
CA THR A 66 20.13 -11.97 -31.91
C THR A 66 20.13 -13.05 -30.84
N THR A 67 20.61 -14.26 -31.15
CA THR A 67 20.76 -15.35 -30.17
C THR A 67 21.70 -14.95 -29.04
N PHE A 68 22.85 -14.35 -29.35
CA PHE A 68 23.81 -13.90 -28.35
C PHE A 68 23.22 -12.83 -27.41
N LEU A 69 22.54 -11.82 -27.98
CA LEU A 69 21.88 -10.76 -27.19
C LEU A 69 20.77 -11.32 -26.29
N PHE A 70 19.97 -12.27 -26.80
CA PHE A 70 18.94 -12.94 -26.01
C PHE A 70 19.53 -13.83 -24.91
N THR A 71 20.65 -14.51 -25.15
CA THR A 71 21.34 -15.27 -24.10
C THR A 71 21.76 -14.37 -22.94
N ILE A 72 22.31 -13.19 -23.24
CA ILE A 72 22.67 -12.21 -22.22
C ILE A 72 21.43 -11.78 -21.43
N GLU A 73 20.39 -11.36 -22.12
CA GLU A 73 19.17 -10.85 -21.49
C GLU A 73 18.46 -11.90 -20.63
N VAL A 74 18.25 -13.13 -21.13
CA VAL A 74 17.59 -14.20 -20.37
C VAL A 74 18.43 -14.61 -19.15
N THR A 75 19.75 -14.70 -19.30
CA THR A 75 20.64 -15.05 -18.19
C THR A 75 20.59 -13.99 -17.09
N LEU A 76 20.61 -12.71 -17.46
CA LEU A 76 20.48 -11.59 -16.52
C LEU A 76 19.11 -11.58 -15.83
N ARG A 77 18.04 -11.90 -16.56
CA ARG A 77 16.68 -11.98 -16.00
C ARG A 77 16.54 -13.12 -15.00
N ILE A 78 17.03 -14.33 -15.32
CA ILE A 78 17.06 -15.47 -14.37
C ILE A 78 17.89 -15.11 -13.12
N TRP A 79 18.98 -14.36 -13.29
CA TRP A 79 19.81 -13.93 -12.17
C TRP A 79 19.08 -12.95 -11.23
N CYS A 80 18.18 -12.13 -11.77
CA CYS A 80 17.39 -11.13 -11.02
C CYS A 80 16.00 -11.59 -10.60
N ALA A 81 15.59 -12.82 -10.95
CA ALA A 81 14.26 -13.34 -10.65
C ALA A 81 13.90 -13.33 -9.15
N ASP A 82 14.88 -13.45 -8.27
CA ASP A 82 14.71 -13.38 -6.81
C ASP A 82 14.35 -11.99 -6.26
N MET A 83 14.53 -10.93 -7.06
CA MET A 83 14.08 -9.57 -6.75
C MET A 83 12.67 -9.29 -7.28
N ILE A 84 12.23 -10.04 -8.30
CA ILE A 84 10.90 -9.89 -8.91
C ILE A 84 9.84 -10.48 -7.99
N ASP A 85 10.12 -11.64 -7.38
CA ASP A 85 9.22 -12.29 -6.42
C ASP A 85 10.04 -13.10 -5.41
N GLU A 86 9.72 -12.96 -4.13
CA GLU A 86 10.38 -13.71 -3.05
C GLU A 86 10.32 -15.22 -3.27
N LYS A 87 9.30 -15.73 -3.99
CA LYS A 87 9.14 -17.15 -4.32
C LYS A 87 10.26 -17.70 -5.22
N TYR A 88 11.05 -16.84 -5.85
CA TYR A 88 12.17 -17.20 -6.73
C TYR A 88 13.54 -17.04 -6.06
N LYS A 89 13.58 -16.80 -4.75
CA LYS A 89 14.82 -16.66 -3.99
C LYS A 89 15.61 -17.98 -3.91
N GLY A 90 16.93 -17.89 -4.07
CA GLY A 90 17.85 -19.03 -4.02
C GLY A 90 17.92 -19.85 -5.33
N PHE A 91 18.71 -20.91 -5.34
CA PHE A 91 18.93 -21.75 -6.54
C PHE A 91 17.63 -22.40 -7.02
N TRP A 92 16.91 -23.08 -6.12
CA TRP A 92 15.64 -23.74 -6.44
C TRP A 92 14.52 -22.76 -6.80
N GLY A 93 14.56 -21.53 -6.26
CA GLY A 93 13.66 -20.47 -6.66
C GLY A 93 13.87 -20.04 -8.12
N ARG A 94 15.12 -19.95 -8.58
CA ARG A 94 15.42 -19.65 -9.99
C ARG A 94 15.05 -20.80 -10.93
N VAL A 95 15.25 -22.05 -10.50
CA VAL A 95 14.76 -23.22 -11.26
C VAL A 95 13.23 -23.15 -11.40
N ARG A 96 12.51 -22.79 -10.33
CA ARG A 96 11.06 -22.55 -10.36
C ARG A 96 10.66 -21.44 -11.33
N TYR A 97 11.47 -20.38 -11.48
CA TYR A 97 11.26 -19.36 -12.51
C TYR A 97 11.34 -19.96 -13.91
N CYS A 98 12.34 -20.80 -14.22
CA CYS A 98 12.49 -21.44 -15.53
C CYS A 98 11.29 -22.33 -15.92
N PHE A 99 10.56 -22.88 -14.93
CA PHE A 99 9.33 -23.66 -15.14
C PHE A 99 8.04 -22.83 -15.10
N SER A 100 8.14 -21.50 -14.95
CA SER A 100 6.99 -20.60 -15.13
C SER A 100 6.67 -20.44 -16.63
N PHE A 101 5.45 -20.00 -16.96
CA PHE A 101 5.04 -19.80 -18.36
C PHE A 101 6.01 -18.91 -19.14
N TYR A 102 6.36 -17.75 -18.57
CA TYR A 102 7.29 -16.80 -19.18
C TYR A 102 8.75 -17.29 -19.15
N GLY A 103 9.17 -17.98 -18.08
CA GLY A 103 10.50 -18.59 -18.00
C GLY A 103 10.70 -19.74 -19.00
N LEU A 104 9.65 -20.51 -19.29
CA LEU A 104 9.68 -21.55 -20.30
C LEU A 104 9.78 -20.96 -21.70
N ILE A 105 9.06 -19.86 -21.97
CA ILE A 105 9.20 -19.09 -23.23
C ILE A 105 10.63 -18.57 -23.38
N ASP A 106 11.23 -18.01 -22.33
CA ASP A 106 12.62 -17.54 -22.35
C ASP A 106 13.60 -18.68 -22.63
N LEU A 107 13.39 -19.84 -22.00
CA LEU A 107 14.25 -21.01 -22.19
C LEU A 107 14.14 -21.56 -23.61
N LEU A 108 12.92 -21.79 -24.10
CA LEU A 108 12.65 -22.34 -25.43
C LEU A 108 13.02 -21.39 -26.57
N SER A 109 13.04 -20.08 -26.33
CA SER A 109 13.38 -19.10 -27.37
C SER A 109 14.90 -18.89 -27.53
N THR A 110 15.67 -19.19 -26.49
CA THR A 110 17.08 -18.81 -26.39
C THR A 110 18.01 -20.02 -26.38
N TYR A 111 17.68 -21.05 -25.58
CA TYR A 111 18.60 -22.15 -25.33
C TYR A 111 18.58 -23.33 -26.33
N PRO A 112 17.59 -23.54 -27.22
CA PRO A 112 17.66 -24.66 -28.18
C PRO A 112 18.93 -24.67 -29.04
N PHE A 113 19.48 -23.48 -29.33
CA PHE A 113 20.75 -23.36 -30.06
C PHE A 113 21.89 -24.12 -29.36
N TYR A 114 21.97 -24.04 -28.03
CA TYR A 114 23.01 -24.70 -27.24
C TYR A 114 22.72 -26.19 -27.00
N ILE A 115 21.45 -26.63 -27.07
CA ILE A 115 21.09 -28.04 -26.90
C ILE A 115 21.75 -28.91 -27.99
N ASN A 116 21.89 -28.38 -29.21
CA ASN A 116 22.56 -29.07 -30.31
C ASN A 116 24.03 -29.43 -30.03
N PHE A 117 24.68 -28.75 -29.07
CA PHE A 117 26.07 -29.06 -28.67
C PHE A 117 26.16 -30.33 -27.81
N PHE A 118 25.07 -30.71 -27.12
CA PHE A 118 25.02 -31.86 -26.22
C PHE A 118 24.22 -33.04 -26.79
N TYR A 119 23.22 -32.77 -27.64
CA TYR A 119 22.37 -33.78 -28.27
C TYR A 119 22.15 -33.45 -29.76
N SER A 120 22.36 -34.42 -30.65
CA SER A 120 22.05 -34.29 -32.09
C SER A 120 20.54 -34.28 -32.33
N ILE A 121 19.93 -33.11 -32.24
CA ILE A 121 18.53 -32.89 -32.59
C ILE A 121 18.43 -32.61 -34.10
N PRO A 122 17.41 -33.12 -34.81
CA PRO A 122 17.19 -32.79 -36.21
C PRO A 122 17.16 -31.27 -36.42
N TYR A 123 17.90 -30.79 -37.42
CA TYR A 123 17.97 -29.36 -37.73
C TYR A 123 16.58 -28.73 -37.94
N THR A 124 15.64 -29.49 -38.51
CA THR A 124 14.23 -29.09 -38.68
C THR A 124 13.53 -28.81 -37.36
N ALA A 125 13.76 -29.62 -36.32
CA ALA A 125 13.18 -29.43 -34.99
C ALA A 125 13.80 -28.21 -34.28
N LEU A 126 15.11 -28.01 -34.42
CA LEU A 126 15.79 -26.80 -33.92
C LEU A 126 15.27 -25.54 -34.62
N LYS A 127 15.00 -25.60 -35.93
CA LYS A 127 14.42 -24.49 -36.70
C LYS A 127 12.99 -24.19 -36.25
N ALA A 128 12.18 -25.21 -35.98
CA ALA A 128 10.83 -25.05 -35.44
C ALA A 128 10.81 -24.41 -34.05
N LEU A 129 11.75 -24.78 -33.15
CA LEU A 129 11.87 -24.18 -31.82
C LEU A 129 12.23 -22.69 -31.86
N ARG A 130 12.86 -22.19 -32.94
CA ARG A 130 13.12 -20.74 -33.10
C ARG A 130 11.85 -19.93 -33.22
N ILE A 131 10.75 -20.53 -33.70
CA ILE A 131 9.43 -19.87 -33.76
C ILE A 131 8.92 -19.54 -32.35
N ALA A 132 9.37 -20.25 -31.30
CA ALA A 132 9.05 -19.93 -29.92
C ALA A 132 9.53 -18.52 -29.49
N ARG A 133 10.50 -17.92 -30.21
CA ARG A 133 10.91 -16.51 -30.01
C ARG A 133 9.74 -15.54 -30.22
N LEU A 134 8.75 -15.88 -31.05
CA LEU A 134 7.53 -15.08 -31.24
C LEU A 134 6.70 -14.98 -29.98
N LEU A 135 6.63 -16.06 -29.19
CA LEU A 135 5.85 -16.11 -27.96
C LEU A 135 6.35 -15.11 -26.92
N ARG A 136 7.60 -14.62 -27.05
CA ARG A 136 8.16 -13.58 -26.19
C ARG A 136 7.41 -12.26 -26.32
N VAL A 137 6.78 -11.98 -27.46
CA VAL A 137 6.01 -10.74 -27.66
C VAL A 137 4.84 -10.64 -26.69
N PHE A 138 4.26 -11.78 -26.28
CA PHE A 138 3.13 -11.82 -25.35
C PHE A 138 3.48 -11.23 -23.97
N ARG A 139 4.75 -11.25 -23.57
CA ARG A 139 5.21 -10.62 -22.32
C ARG A 139 5.08 -9.10 -22.39
N TYR A 140 5.44 -8.51 -23.52
CA TYR A 140 5.50 -7.05 -23.69
C TYR A 140 4.15 -6.43 -24.06
N ILE A 141 3.14 -7.25 -24.39
CA ILE A 141 1.81 -6.76 -24.71
C ILE A 141 0.97 -6.72 -23.42
N LYS A 142 0.70 -5.51 -22.90
CA LYS A 142 -0.15 -5.32 -21.72
C LYS A 142 -1.50 -6.04 -21.84
N ALA A 143 -2.10 -6.05 -23.03
CA ALA A 143 -3.37 -6.72 -23.27
C ALA A 143 -3.33 -8.22 -22.92
N PHE A 144 -2.20 -8.90 -23.09
CA PHE A 144 -2.03 -10.31 -22.72
C PHE A 144 -1.86 -10.50 -21.21
N SER A 145 -1.21 -9.54 -20.52
CA SER A 145 -1.17 -9.51 -19.05
C SER A 145 -2.57 -9.32 -18.47
N ILE A 146 -3.37 -8.40 -19.03
CA ILE A 146 -4.78 -8.19 -18.65
C ILE A 146 -5.60 -9.46 -18.95
N LEU A 147 -5.43 -10.07 -20.13
CA LEU A 147 -6.07 -11.34 -20.50
C LEU A 147 -5.76 -12.44 -19.50
N SER A 148 -4.49 -12.58 -19.12
CA SER A 148 -4.04 -13.59 -18.16
C SER A 148 -4.65 -13.36 -16.77
N ARG A 149 -4.70 -12.10 -16.31
CA ARG A 149 -5.39 -11.73 -15.05
C ARG A 149 -6.88 -12.05 -15.11
N ALA A 150 -7.56 -11.70 -16.21
CA ALA A 150 -8.97 -11.97 -16.43
C ALA A 150 -9.30 -13.48 -16.48
N LEU A 151 -8.48 -14.26 -17.18
CA LEU A 151 -8.61 -15.73 -17.21
C LEU A 151 -8.37 -16.33 -15.82
N LYS A 152 -7.42 -15.79 -15.06
CA LYS A 152 -7.12 -16.25 -13.71
C LYS A 152 -8.24 -15.91 -12.73
N SER A 153 -8.85 -14.73 -12.83
CA SER A 153 -9.99 -14.33 -11.98
C SER A 153 -11.23 -15.14 -12.27
N LYS A 154 -11.43 -15.59 -13.53
CA LYS A 154 -12.56 -16.40 -13.97
C LYS A 154 -12.24 -17.90 -14.11
N LYS A 155 -11.11 -18.36 -13.58
CA LYS A 155 -10.63 -19.75 -13.77
C LYS A 155 -11.64 -20.77 -13.25
N GLU A 156 -12.22 -20.56 -12.08
CA GLU A 156 -13.17 -21.51 -11.48
C GLU A 156 -14.45 -21.61 -12.32
N GLU A 157 -15.01 -20.47 -12.72
CA GLU A 157 -16.19 -20.38 -13.59
C GLU A 157 -15.93 -21.08 -14.95
N LEU A 158 -14.75 -20.88 -15.55
CA LEU A 158 -14.34 -21.54 -16.80
C LEU A 158 -14.22 -23.07 -16.64
N VAL A 159 -13.56 -23.55 -15.57
CA VAL A 159 -13.38 -24.98 -15.32
C VAL A 159 -14.73 -25.66 -15.08
N VAL A 160 -15.61 -25.06 -14.28
CA VAL A 160 -16.96 -25.58 -14.03
C VAL A 160 -17.77 -25.67 -15.32
N SER A 161 -17.69 -24.65 -16.18
CA SER A 161 -18.39 -24.61 -17.47
C SER A 161 -17.92 -25.73 -18.40
N VAL A 162 -16.60 -25.92 -18.54
CA VAL A 162 -16.02 -27.00 -19.35
C VAL A 162 -16.32 -28.37 -18.75
N GLN A 163 -16.31 -28.52 -17.43
CA GLN A 163 -16.62 -29.78 -16.76
C GLN A 163 -18.08 -30.20 -16.98
N PHE A 164 -19.01 -29.27 -16.76
CA PHE A 164 -20.44 -29.51 -17.00
C PHE A 164 -20.67 -29.95 -18.45
N LEU A 165 -20.04 -29.24 -19.38
CA LEU A 165 -20.07 -29.60 -20.79
C LEU A 165 -19.57 -31.02 -21.02
N CYS A 166 -18.34 -31.34 -20.61
CA CYS A 166 -17.75 -32.64 -20.87
C CYS A 166 -18.65 -33.77 -20.34
N ILE A 167 -19.26 -33.59 -19.17
CA ILE A 167 -20.17 -34.58 -18.58
C ILE A 167 -21.44 -34.74 -19.43
N ILE A 168 -22.11 -33.65 -19.81
CA ILE A 168 -23.35 -33.75 -20.61
C ILE A 168 -23.06 -34.29 -22.02
N THR A 169 -21.95 -33.89 -22.65
CA THR A 169 -21.51 -34.42 -23.95
C THR A 169 -21.24 -35.91 -23.86
N LEU A 170 -20.55 -36.38 -22.83
CA LEU A 170 -20.29 -37.80 -22.64
C LEU A 170 -21.59 -38.60 -22.48
N ILE A 171 -22.53 -38.12 -21.68
CA ILE A 171 -23.84 -38.77 -21.50
C ILE A 171 -24.57 -38.85 -22.84
N LEU A 172 -24.66 -37.75 -23.58
CA LEU A 172 -25.32 -37.71 -24.90
C LEU A 172 -24.61 -38.60 -25.92
N SER A 173 -23.28 -38.68 -25.86
CA SER A 173 -22.48 -39.54 -26.74
C SER A 173 -22.73 -41.02 -26.49
N PHE A 174 -22.87 -41.45 -25.23
CA PHE A 174 -23.23 -42.84 -24.92
C PHE A 174 -24.66 -43.18 -25.37
N ILE A 175 -25.61 -42.26 -25.17
CA ILE A 175 -26.97 -42.47 -25.66
C ILE A 175 -26.98 -42.55 -27.19
N LEU A 176 -26.24 -41.67 -27.87
CA LEU A 176 -26.08 -41.68 -29.32
C LEU A 176 -25.50 -43.01 -29.80
N PHE A 177 -24.46 -43.52 -29.14
CA PHE A 177 -23.88 -44.84 -29.44
C PHE A 177 -24.93 -45.94 -29.37
N PHE A 178 -25.66 -46.08 -28.26
CA PHE A 178 -26.63 -47.17 -28.11
C PHE A 178 -27.77 -47.10 -29.12
N VAL A 179 -28.18 -45.89 -29.52
CA VAL A 179 -29.25 -45.68 -30.49
C VAL A 179 -28.80 -45.95 -31.92
N GLU A 180 -27.59 -45.50 -32.29
CA GLU A 180 -27.11 -45.62 -33.67
C GLU A 180 -26.35 -46.93 -33.93
N HIS A 181 -25.82 -47.60 -32.91
CA HIS A 181 -25.10 -48.87 -33.09
C HIS A 181 -25.97 -49.96 -33.72
N GLU A 182 -27.26 -50.02 -33.36
CA GLU A 182 -28.20 -50.98 -33.97
C GLU A 182 -28.52 -50.63 -35.45
N ALA A 183 -28.48 -49.34 -35.81
CA ALA A 183 -28.82 -48.87 -37.15
C ALA A 183 -27.61 -48.78 -38.10
N GLN A 184 -26.41 -48.53 -37.55
CA GLN A 184 -25.16 -48.31 -38.27
C GLN A 184 -23.96 -48.93 -37.52
N PRO A 185 -23.91 -50.27 -37.36
CA PRO A 185 -22.88 -50.95 -36.57
C PRO A 185 -21.45 -50.77 -37.14
N ASP A 186 -21.32 -50.58 -38.46
CA ASP A 186 -20.03 -50.36 -39.13
C ASP A 186 -19.45 -48.95 -38.89
N VAL A 187 -20.30 -47.99 -38.50
CA VAL A 187 -19.95 -46.58 -38.32
C VAL A 187 -19.82 -46.23 -36.85
N TYR A 188 -20.81 -46.62 -36.05
CA TYR A 188 -20.79 -46.48 -34.60
C TYR A 188 -20.33 -47.79 -33.98
N ASP A 189 -19.11 -48.20 -34.32
CA ASP A 189 -18.48 -49.47 -33.90
C ASP A 189 -18.23 -49.53 -32.39
N ASN A 190 -17.89 -48.39 -31.80
CA ASN A 190 -17.55 -48.24 -30.39
C ASN A 190 -18.02 -46.89 -29.83
N GLY A 191 -18.12 -46.79 -28.50
CA GLY A 191 -18.54 -45.56 -27.83
C GLY A 191 -17.58 -44.37 -28.03
N TRP A 192 -16.30 -44.64 -28.33
CA TRP A 192 -15.31 -43.60 -28.60
C TRP A 192 -15.63 -42.85 -29.89
N THR A 193 -16.11 -43.55 -30.92
CA THR A 193 -16.56 -42.95 -32.18
C THR A 193 -17.69 -41.95 -31.96
N SER A 194 -18.63 -42.26 -31.05
CA SER A 194 -19.72 -41.33 -30.69
C SER A 194 -19.23 -40.10 -29.91
N VAL A 195 -18.24 -40.30 -29.02
CA VAL A 195 -17.62 -39.20 -28.26
C VAL A 195 -16.85 -38.27 -29.19
N VAL A 196 -15.99 -38.81 -30.06
CA VAL A 196 -15.24 -38.04 -31.06
C VAL A 196 -16.20 -37.29 -31.97
N TRP A 197 -17.27 -37.93 -32.43
CA TRP A 197 -18.29 -37.28 -33.24
C TRP A 197 -18.93 -36.08 -32.51
N ALA A 198 -19.37 -36.26 -31.26
CA ALA A 198 -20.00 -35.19 -30.49
C ALA A 198 -19.08 -33.99 -30.23
N PHE A 199 -17.79 -34.23 -29.95
CA PHE A 199 -16.81 -33.15 -29.76
C PHE A 199 -16.40 -32.49 -31.08
N ALA A 200 -16.30 -33.25 -32.18
CA ALA A 200 -16.00 -32.72 -33.51
C ALA A 200 -17.09 -31.75 -33.99
N GLN A 201 -18.36 -32.02 -33.67
CA GLN A 201 -19.47 -31.11 -33.98
C GLN A 201 -19.33 -29.74 -33.32
N TYR A 202 -18.73 -29.64 -32.13
CA TYR A 202 -18.49 -28.34 -31.50
C TYR A 202 -17.52 -27.47 -32.30
N ILE A 203 -16.44 -28.06 -32.82
CA ILE A 203 -15.43 -27.33 -33.58
C ILE A 203 -15.74 -27.22 -35.09
N GLY A 204 -16.90 -27.74 -35.52
CA GLY A 204 -17.31 -27.74 -36.93
C GLY A 204 -16.53 -28.71 -37.82
N ASP A 205 -15.96 -29.77 -37.23
CA ASP A 205 -15.16 -30.83 -37.88
C ASP A 205 -14.30 -30.37 -39.08
N PRO A 206 -13.34 -29.44 -38.88
CA PRO A 206 -12.57 -28.85 -39.96
C PRO A 206 -11.68 -29.85 -40.72
N GLY A 207 -11.45 -31.03 -40.14
CA GLY A 207 -10.66 -32.10 -40.75
C GLY A 207 -11.49 -33.24 -41.36
N ASN A 208 -12.82 -33.14 -41.30
CA ASN A 208 -13.75 -34.16 -41.78
C ASN A 208 -13.49 -35.55 -41.19
N PHE A 209 -13.08 -35.61 -39.91
CA PHE A 209 -12.75 -36.87 -39.24
C PHE A 209 -13.99 -37.57 -38.68
N ALA A 210 -15.14 -36.90 -38.62
CA ALA A 210 -16.40 -37.36 -38.06
C ALA A 210 -17.58 -37.12 -39.03
N ASP A 211 -17.35 -37.36 -40.33
CA ASP A 211 -18.31 -37.19 -41.43
C ASP A 211 -19.35 -38.34 -41.51
N THR A 212 -19.96 -38.66 -40.39
CA THR A 212 -20.89 -39.79 -40.24
C THR A 212 -22.11 -39.38 -39.40
N PRO A 213 -23.08 -38.66 -39.98
CA PRO A 213 -24.23 -38.15 -39.25
C PRO A 213 -25.21 -39.29 -38.86
N PRO A 214 -25.85 -39.20 -37.68
CA PRO A 214 -26.82 -40.18 -37.22
C PRO A 214 -28.04 -40.27 -38.14
N ILE A 215 -28.52 -41.48 -38.40
CA ILE A 215 -29.64 -41.71 -39.32
C ILE A 215 -30.97 -41.92 -38.61
N THR A 216 -30.96 -42.32 -37.33
CA THR A 216 -32.19 -42.55 -36.57
C THR A 216 -32.85 -41.24 -36.17
N LEU A 217 -34.17 -41.26 -35.95
CA LEU A 217 -34.90 -40.08 -35.49
C LEU A 217 -34.37 -39.59 -34.12
N VAL A 218 -34.11 -40.51 -33.19
CA VAL A 218 -33.62 -40.18 -31.84
C VAL A 218 -32.17 -39.67 -31.89
N GLY A 219 -31.31 -40.28 -32.70
CA GLY A 219 -29.93 -39.81 -32.90
C GLY A 219 -29.87 -38.43 -33.55
N ARG A 220 -30.76 -38.12 -34.50
CA ARG A 220 -30.91 -36.77 -35.07
C ARG A 220 -31.36 -35.73 -34.04
N LEU A 221 -32.28 -36.10 -33.13
CA LEU A 221 -32.67 -35.20 -32.04
C LEU A 221 -31.50 -34.92 -31.09
N ILE A 222 -30.72 -35.95 -30.74
CA ILE A 222 -29.51 -35.79 -29.92
C ILE A 222 -28.47 -34.92 -30.65
N ALA A 223 -28.28 -35.12 -31.96
CA ALA A 223 -27.42 -34.28 -32.79
C ALA A 223 -27.84 -32.80 -32.75
N CYS A 224 -29.15 -32.50 -32.80
CA CYS A 224 -29.63 -31.14 -32.64
C CYS A 224 -29.30 -30.56 -31.26
N VAL A 225 -29.47 -31.34 -30.19
CA VAL A 225 -29.11 -30.92 -28.82
C VAL A 225 -27.61 -30.66 -28.70
N ILE A 226 -26.77 -31.54 -29.26
CA ILE A 226 -25.31 -31.36 -29.33
C ILE A 226 -24.98 -30.09 -30.12
N GLY A 227 -25.62 -29.84 -31.27
CA GLY A 227 -25.41 -28.61 -32.04
C GLY A 227 -25.74 -27.33 -31.25
N VAL A 228 -26.85 -27.32 -30.50
CA VAL A 228 -27.23 -26.20 -29.63
C VAL A 228 -26.23 -26.02 -28.48
N LEU A 229 -25.81 -27.12 -27.85
CA LEU A 229 -24.75 -27.10 -26.84
C LEU A 229 -23.45 -26.53 -27.43
N GLY A 230 -23.11 -26.86 -28.68
CA GLY A 230 -21.99 -26.29 -29.44
C GLY A 230 -21.93 -24.77 -29.35
N ILE A 231 -23.04 -24.11 -29.64
CA ILE A 231 -23.14 -22.65 -29.57
C ILE A 231 -22.95 -22.16 -28.12
N ALA A 232 -23.56 -22.83 -27.15
CA ALA A 232 -23.45 -22.47 -25.74
C ALA A 232 -22.01 -22.55 -25.21
N ILE A 233 -21.23 -23.53 -25.69
CA ILE A 233 -19.84 -23.77 -25.27
C ILE A 233 -18.90 -22.66 -25.68
N PHE A 234 -19.09 -22.06 -26.86
CA PHE A 234 -18.28 -20.91 -27.26
C PHE A 234 -18.76 -19.62 -26.63
N ALA A 235 -20.06 -19.50 -26.36
CA ALA A 235 -20.65 -18.31 -25.76
C ALA A 235 -20.19 -18.09 -24.31
N VAL A 236 -20.11 -19.15 -23.48
CA VAL A 236 -19.79 -19.01 -22.05
C VAL A 236 -18.35 -18.52 -21.81
N PRO A 237 -17.28 -19.16 -22.34
CA PRO A 237 -15.92 -18.67 -22.19
C PRO A 237 -15.72 -17.28 -22.79
N ALA A 238 -16.33 -16.99 -23.94
CA ALA A 238 -16.25 -15.66 -24.54
C ALA A 238 -16.88 -14.59 -23.64
N GLY A 239 -18.07 -14.86 -23.07
CA GLY A 239 -18.74 -13.96 -22.12
C GLY A 239 -17.97 -13.78 -20.81
N LEU A 240 -17.44 -14.87 -20.25
CA LEU A 240 -16.61 -14.85 -19.04
C LEU A 240 -15.33 -14.04 -19.25
N ILE A 241 -14.62 -14.27 -20.36
CA ILE A 241 -13.43 -13.50 -20.72
C ILE A 241 -13.77 -12.02 -20.88
N GLY A 242 -14.85 -11.67 -21.60
CA GLY A 242 -15.29 -10.29 -21.78
C GLY A 242 -15.62 -9.57 -20.47
N SER A 243 -16.34 -10.23 -19.56
CA SER A 243 -16.61 -9.69 -18.22
C SER A 243 -15.33 -9.53 -17.40
N GLY A 244 -14.44 -10.54 -17.39
CA GLY A 244 -13.17 -10.48 -16.66
C GLY A 244 -12.24 -9.37 -17.18
N PHE A 245 -12.21 -9.11 -18.48
CA PHE A 245 -11.49 -7.96 -19.02
C PHE A 245 -12.06 -6.64 -18.51
N SER A 246 -13.38 -6.51 -18.51
CA SER A 246 -14.06 -5.29 -18.06
C SER A 246 -13.80 -5.03 -16.59
N ASP A 247 -13.85 -6.08 -15.75
CA ASP A 247 -13.57 -6.02 -14.31
C ASP A 247 -12.13 -5.55 -14.04
N ILE A 248 -11.14 -6.18 -14.69
CA ILE A 248 -9.73 -5.82 -14.51
C ILE A 248 -9.43 -4.41 -15.03
N MET A 249 -10.05 -3.99 -16.13
CA MET A 249 -9.90 -2.63 -16.64
C MET A 249 -10.53 -1.60 -15.71
N ALA A 250 -11.68 -1.90 -15.11
CA ALA A 250 -12.33 -1.05 -14.13
C ALA A 250 -11.50 -0.96 -12.84
N GLU A 251 -10.91 -2.07 -12.38
CA GLU A 251 -9.99 -2.12 -11.24
C GLU A 251 -8.74 -1.25 -11.49
N ASP A 252 -8.05 -1.44 -12.62
CA ASP A 252 -6.89 -0.63 -13.04
C ASP A 252 -7.24 0.87 -13.14
N ALA A 253 -8.45 1.19 -13.62
CA ALA A 253 -8.93 2.57 -13.73
C ALA A 253 -9.22 3.18 -12.36
N LYS A 254 -9.87 2.43 -11.46
CA LYS A 254 -10.17 2.85 -10.10
C LYS A 254 -8.89 3.05 -9.29
N GLU A 255 -7.91 2.15 -9.39
CA GLU A 255 -6.62 2.28 -8.70
C GLU A 255 -5.88 3.56 -9.14
N LYS A 256 -5.91 3.85 -10.45
CA LYS A 256 -5.34 5.10 -10.98
C LYS A 256 -6.09 6.33 -10.48
N GLU A 257 -7.42 6.28 -10.44
CA GLU A 257 -8.25 7.37 -9.93
C GLU A 257 -7.98 7.64 -8.45
N ILE A 258 -7.91 6.59 -7.62
CA ILE A 258 -7.55 6.70 -6.19
C ILE A 258 -6.19 7.36 -6.05
N LYS A 259 -5.19 6.93 -6.82
CA LYS A 259 -3.84 7.52 -6.78
C LYS A 259 -3.84 9.00 -7.16
N ASP A 260 -4.55 9.36 -8.23
CA ASP A 260 -4.69 10.75 -8.66
C ASP A 260 -5.44 11.58 -7.59
N ASN A 261 -6.42 10.99 -6.88
CA ASN A 261 -7.17 11.64 -5.81
C ASN A 261 -6.35 11.80 -4.52
N ILE A 262 -5.49 10.83 -4.17
CA ILE A 262 -4.50 10.95 -3.09
C ILE A 262 -3.55 12.13 -3.39
N ASP A 263 -3.07 12.24 -4.64
CA ASP A 263 -2.24 13.37 -5.06
C ASP A 263 -2.97 14.72 -4.93
N LYS A 264 -4.28 14.77 -5.20
CA LYS A 264 -5.11 15.98 -4.94
C LYS A 264 -5.21 16.29 -3.45
N LEU A 265 -5.38 15.28 -2.58
CA LEU A 265 -5.37 15.47 -1.12
C LEU A 265 -4.03 16.06 -0.66
N TYR A 266 -2.91 15.54 -1.17
CA TYR A 266 -1.60 16.11 -0.91
C TYR A 266 -1.47 17.56 -1.41
N ARG A 267 -2.04 17.91 -2.57
CA ARG A 267 -1.97 19.30 -3.04
C ARG A 267 -2.80 20.26 -2.19
N VAL A 268 -3.95 19.84 -1.67
CA VAL A 268 -4.82 20.74 -0.90
C VAL A 268 -4.30 21.00 0.52
N PHE A 269 -3.52 20.08 1.08
CA PHE A 269 -2.82 20.22 2.36
C PHE A 269 -1.41 20.84 2.21
N GLU A 270 -1.26 21.80 1.29
CA GLU A 270 -0.03 22.58 1.16
C GLU A 270 0.23 23.49 2.39
N ARG A 271 1.51 23.81 2.64
CA ARG A 271 1.87 24.69 3.75
C ARG A 271 1.38 26.11 3.52
N LYS A 272 0.68 26.65 4.53
CA LYS A 272 0.16 28.02 4.55
C LYS A 272 0.86 28.85 5.60
N LEU A 273 0.98 30.15 5.32
CA LEU A 273 1.56 31.11 6.26
C LEU A 273 0.62 31.30 7.45
N ASP A 274 1.10 30.93 8.63
CA ASP A 274 0.56 31.32 9.92
C ASP A 274 0.98 32.77 10.21
N ARG A 275 0.01 33.69 10.16
CA ARG A 275 0.30 35.12 10.31
C ARG A 275 0.86 35.50 11.68
N PRO A 276 0.37 34.96 12.82
CA PRO A 276 0.90 35.30 14.13
C PRO A 276 2.39 34.96 14.31
N THR A 277 2.86 33.84 13.76
CA THR A 277 4.26 33.40 13.93
C THR A 277 5.16 33.63 12.72
N GLY A 278 4.58 33.82 11.53
CA GLY A 278 5.31 33.90 10.27
C GLY A 278 5.81 32.55 9.76
N TYR A 279 5.36 31.43 10.34
CA TYR A 279 5.75 30.08 9.92
C TYR A 279 4.83 29.53 8.83
N TYR A 280 5.37 28.63 7.99
CA TYR A 280 4.62 27.90 6.99
C TYR A 280 4.24 26.51 7.51
N LEU A 281 2.94 26.25 7.64
CA LEU A 281 2.41 25.07 8.31
C LEU A 281 1.37 24.37 7.44
N VAL A 282 1.36 23.05 7.51
CA VAL A 282 0.29 22.21 6.97
C VAL A 282 -0.99 22.46 7.77
N PRO A 283 -2.15 22.68 7.11
CA PRO A 283 -3.44 22.75 7.78
C PRO A 283 -3.69 21.51 8.65
N GLN A 284 -4.22 21.71 9.86
CA GLN A 284 -4.48 20.60 10.79
C GLN A 284 -5.58 19.68 10.25
N PHE A 285 -6.62 20.29 9.67
CA PHE A 285 -7.69 19.61 8.98
C PHE A 285 -8.22 20.46 7.84
N LEU A 286 -9.01 19.84 6.95
CA LEU A 286 -9.84 20.53 5.96
C LEU A 286 -11.22 19.87 5.95
N SER A 287 -12.27 20.69 5.92
CA SER A 287 -13.63 20.15 5.79
C SER A 287 -13.83 19.50 4.42
N PHE A 288 -14.77 18.57 4.33
CA PHE A 288 -15.16 18.01 3.02
C PHE A 288 -15.51 19.13 2.04
N THR A 289 -16.31 20.10 2.48
CA THR A 289 -16.69 21.26 1.68
C THR A 289 -15.49 22.05 1.15
N ASP A 290 -14.44 22.24 1.96
CA ASP A 290 -13.20 22.89 1.52
C ASP A 290 -12.47 22.09 0.43
N ILE A 291 -12.39 20.77 0.59
CA ILE A 291 -11.71 19.89 -0.36
C ILE A 291 -12.49 19.84 -1.68
N GLN A 292 -13.81 19.67 -1.61
CA GLN A 292 -14.70 19.67 -2.78
C GLN A 292 -14.61 21.01 -3.53
N ALA A 293 -14.64 22.14 -2.83
CA ALA A 293 -14.56 23.46 -3.45
C ALA A 293 -13.20 23.74 -4.12
N ARG A 294 -12.10 23.24 -3.54
CA ARG A 294 -10.74 23.52 -4.06
C ARG A 294 -10.27 22.55 -5.14
N MET A 295 -10.63 21.28 -5.02
CA MET A 295 -10.13 20.20 -5.88
C MET A 295 -11.19 19.63 -6.82
N GLY A 296 -12.46 20.03 -6.67
CA GLY A 296 -13.57 19.49 -7.44
C GLY A 296 -13.85 18.01 -7.17
N MET A 297 -13.35 17.48 -6.05
CA MET A 297 -13.55 16.09 -5.66
C MET A 297 -14.97 15.85 -5.18
N LYS A 298 -15.49 14.64 -5.40
CA LYS A 298 -16.74 14.20 -4.78
C LYS A 298 -16.48 13.62 -3.39
N ALA A 299 -17.56 13.41 -2.61
CA ALA A 299 -17.43 12.91 -1.25
C ALA A 299 -16.86 11.48 -1.23
N ASP A 300 -17.38 10.59 -2.08
CA ASP A 300 -16.89 9.21 -2.28
C ASP A 300 -15.42 9.17 -2.72
N GLU A 301 -15.01 10.05 -3.62
CA GLU A 301 -13.60 10.19 -4.02
C GLU A 301 -12.69 10.60 -2.86
N ILE A 302 -13.18 11.42 -1.92
CA ILE A 302 -12.44 11.79 -0.70
C ILE A 302 -12.35 10.60 0.25
N PHE A 303 -13.45 9.85 0.47
CA PHE A 303 -13.44 8.64 1.28
C PHE A 303 -12.43 7.62 0.76
N ASP A 304 -12.54 7.25 -0.52
CA ASP A 304 -11.65 6.27 -1.16
C ASP A 304 -10.17 6.70 -1.08
N ALA A 305 -9.89 8.00 -1.26
CA ALA A 305 -8.52 8.53 -1.17
C ALA A 305 -7.97 8.58 0.26
N VAL A 306 -8.81 8.89 1.25
CA VAL A 306 -8.40 8.88 2.67
C VAL A 306 -8.17 7.45 3.16
N ASP A 307 -9.06 6.51 2.83
CA ASP A 307 -8.95 5.10 3.24
C ASP A 307 -7.73 4.41 2.61
N ALA A 308 -7.34 4.84 1.40
CA ALA A 308 -6.16 4.32 0.71
C ALA A 308 -4.83 5.00 1.12
N ALA A 309 -4.88 6.15 1.78
CA ALA A 309 -3.68 6.87 2.20
C ALA A 309 -3.25 6.52 3.63
N GLU A 310 -1.94 6.48 3.90
CA GLU A 310 -1.41 6.06 5.21
C GLU A 310 -1.47 7.17 6.29
N ASN A 311 -1.61 8.43 5.88
CA ASN A 311 -1.37 9.61 6.71
C ASN A 311 -2.51 10.64 6.65
N PHE A 312 -3.67 10.22 6.16
CA PHE A 312 -4.92 10.96 6.26
C PHE A 312 -5.93 10.13 7.04
N ARG A 313 -6.86 10.81 7.72
CA ARG A 313 -8.00 10.15 8.36
C ARG A 313 -9.21 11.05 8.39
N LEU A 314 -10.36 10.42 8.55
CA LEU A 314 -11.63 11.11 8.73
C LEU A 314 -11.85 11.42 10.21
N ILE A 315 -12.26 12.65 10.49
CA ILE A 315 -12.59 13.10 11.84
C ILE A 315 -13.93 13.84 11.84
N ASN A 316 -14.64 13.77 12.97
CA ASN A 316 -15.79 14.62 13.22
C ASN A 316 -15.38 15.73 14.19
N LEU A 317 -15.45 16.98 13.75
CA LEU A 317 -15.03 18.12 14.56
C LEU A 317 -15.98 18.40 15.74
N ALA A 318 -17.20 17.87 15.72
CA ALA A 318 -18.14 18.03 16.83
C ALA A 318 -17.62 17.41 18.14
N SER A 319 -16.75 16.39 18.08
CA SER A 319 -16.16 15.79 19.29
C SER A 319 -15.21 16.74 20.03
N THR A 320 -14.71 17.77 19.33
CA THR A 320 -13.72 18.73 19.84
C THR A 320 -14.35 19.94 20.56
N GLN A 321 -15.65 19.88 20.82
CA GLN A 321 -16.41 20.93 21.48
C GLN A 321 -17.32 20.31 22.53
N THR A 322 -17.57 21.05 23.60
CA THR A 322 -18.44 20.62 24.69
C THR A 322 -19.91 20.61 24.25
N ILE A 323 -20.75 19.84 24.93
CA ILE A 323 -22.20 19.79 24.63
C ILE A 323 -22.85 21.17 24.79
N ASP A 324 -22.35 21.97 25.73
CA ASP A 324 -22.82 23.34 26.01
C ASP A 324 -22.60 24.30 24.84
N GLU A 325 -21.67 23.99 23.92
CA GLU A 325 -21.40 24.76 22.71
C GLU A 325 -22.34 24.40 21.53
N HIS A 326 -23.25 23.45 21.72
CA HIS A 326 -24.18 22.94 20.70
C HIS A 326 -23.48 22.57 19.38
N PRO A 327 -22.45 21.71 19.41
CA PRO A 327 -21.65 21.41 18.24
C PRO A 327 -22.47 20.76 17.15
N GLN A 328 -22.12 21.08 15.90
CA GLN A 328 -22.73 20.49 14.72
C GLN A 328 -21.74 19.50 14.10
N ASP A 329 -22.26 18.34 13.68
CA ASP A 329 -21.46 17.35 12.98
C ASP A 329 -20.81 17.96 11.74
N ARG A 330 -19.48 17.91 11.71
CA ARG A 330 -18.69 18.43 10.60
C ARG A 330 -17.57 17.45 10.31
N LEU A 331 -17.75 16.69 9.24
CA LEU A 331 -16.75 15.78 8.73
C LEU A 331 -15.58 16.56 8.11
N ALA A 332 -14.37 16.20 8.51
CA ALA A 332 -13.15 16.76 8.01
C ALA A 332 -12.11 15.66 7.77
N VAL A 333 -11.15 15.97 6.92
CA VAL A 333 -9.94 15.17 6.73
C VAL A 333 -8.87 15.80 7.61
N GLU A 334 -8.16 14.97 8.36
CA GLU A 334 -6.96 15.34 9.11
C GLU A 334 -5.73 14.74 8.44
N HIS A 335 -4.62 15.50 8.44
CA HIS A 335 -3.31 15.01 8.04
C HIS A 335 -2.39 14.89 9.25
N PHE A 336 -1.64 13.79 9.33
CA PHE A 336 -0.65 13.54 10.38
C PHE A 336 0.63 12.95 9.80
N VAL A 337 1.70 12.88 10.60
CA VAL A 337 3.00 12.37 10.14
C VAL A 337 3.17 10.93 10.61
N VAL A 338 3.57 10.03 9.71
CA VAL A 338 3.85 8.63 10.03
C VAL A 338 5.26 8.26 9.60
N ASN A 339 6.03 7.67 10.50
CA ASN A 339 7.34 7.07 10.19
C ASN A 339 7.62 5.78 10.99
N ARG A 340 6.67 5.37 11.82
CA ARG A 340 6.68 4.16 12.63
C ARG A 340 5.32 3.46 12.53
N PRO A 341 5.25 2.13 12.77
CA PRO A 341 3.99 1.38 12.71
C PRO A 341 2.88 1.86 13.67
N TYR A 342 3.23 2.63 14.71
CA TYR A 342 2.28 3.21 15.66
C TYR A 342 1.97 4.70 15.39
N GLY A 343 2.67 5.37 14.47
CA GLY A 343 2.57 6.81 14.25
C GLY A 343 3.92 7.46 13.95
N CYS A 344 4.29 8.47 14.75
CA CYS A 344 5.52 9.25 14.54
C CYS A 344 6.49 9.12 15.71
N CYS A 345 7.78 9.00 15.42
CA CYS A 345 8.88 9.15 16.37
C CYS A 345 10.04 9.93 15.73
N ILE A 346 10.44 11.03 16.34
CA ILE A 346 11.54 11.89 15.89
C ILE A 346 12.47 12.14 17.06
N ASP A 347 13.72 11.71 16.90
CA ASP A 347 14.80 11.97 17.86
C ASP A 347 15.64 13.14 17.38
N ARG A 348 15.69 14.21 18.18
CA ARG A 348 16.48 15.42 17.90
C ARG A 348 17.68 15.56 18.84
N GLY A 349 17.93 14.59 19.71
CA GLY A 349 18.99 14.70 20.73
C GLY A 349 18.63 15.56 21.93
N SER A 350 17.37 16.02 22.04
CA SER A 350 16.90 16.92 23.11
C SER A 350 16.78 16.19 24.46
N LYS A 351 16.94 16.91 25.58
CA LYS A 351 16.55 16.43 26.93
C LYS A 351 15.03 16.42 27.11
N VAL A 352 14.32 17.30 26.41
CA VAL A 352 12.85 17.38 26.42
C VAL A 352 12.23 16.50 25.34
N THR A 353 11.22 15.71 25.71
CA THR A 353 10.43 14.88 24.80
C THR A 353 8.95 15.21 24.87
N ILE A 354 8.35 15.54 23.73
CA ILE A 354 6.91 15.79 23.60
C ILE A 354 6.21 14.49 23.22
N ILE A 355 5.18 14.13 23.98
CA ILE A 355 4.47 12.85 23.87
C ILE A 355 2.99 13.13 23.58
N ALA A 356 2.47 12.62 22.46
CA ALA A 356 1.05 12.63 22.12
C ALA A 356 0.50 11.19 22.08
N PRO A 357 0.12 10.61 23.23
CA PRO A 357 -0.23 9.20 23.32
C PRO A 357 -1.62 8.88 22.77
N ALA A 358 -2.48 9.90 22.62
CA ALA A 358 -3.89 9.75 22.29
C ALA A 358 -4.26 10.29 20.90
N SER A 359 -3.28 10.59 20.03
CA SER A 359 -3.59 11.20 18.73
C SER A 359 -4.56 10.38 17.90
N VAL A 360 -4.56 9.04 18.01
CA VAL A 360 -5.49 8.14 17.31
C VAL A 360 -6.97 8.42 17.61
N VAL A 361 -7.30 8.90 18.82
CA VAL A 361 -8.69 9.20 19.24
C VAL A 361 -8.98 10.69 19.30
N ASP A 362 -7.99 11.51 19.69
CA ASP A 362 -8.18 12.95 19.86
C ASP A 362 -7.77 13.70 18.57
N PRO A 363 -8.73 14.23 17.80
CA PRO A 363 -8.44 14.86 16.51
C PRO A 363 -7.47 16.03 16.62
N CYS A 364 -6.57 16.16 15.64
CA CYS A 364 -5.64 17.27 15.44
C CYS A 364 -4.60 17.52 16.55
N THR A 365 -4.60 16.71 17.61
CA THR A 365 -3.65 16.85 18.74
C THR A 365 -2.20 16.59 18.32
N SER A 366 -1.99 15.69 17.37
CA SER A 366 -0.68 15.43 16.79
C SER A 366 -0.12 16.61 16.00
N SER A 367 -0.99 17.37 15.35
CA SER A 367 -0.56 18.53 14.57
C SER A 367 0.06 19.62 15.46
N ILE A 368 -0.63 20.00 16.54
CA ILE A 368 -0.14 21.04 17.46
C ILE A 368 1.11 20.58 18.22
N THR A 369 1.15 19.32 18.66
CA THR A 369 2.30 18.77 19.41
C THR A 369 3.52 18.55 18.52
N TYR A 370 3.32 18.15 17.26
CA TYR A 370 4.39 18.08 16.26
C TYR A 370 5.03 19.45 16.05
N TYR A 371 4.24 20.50 15.86
CA TYR A 371 4.79 21.86 15.69
C TYR A 371 5.42 22.40 16.95
N LEU A 372 4.85 22.12 18.13
CA LEU A 372 5.48 22.46 19.41
C LEU A 372 6.87 21.83 19.53
N ALA A 373 6.99 20.53 19.22
CA ALA A 373 8.27 19.84 19.23
C ALA A 373 9.23 20.35 18.16
N LEU A 374 8.73 20.67 16.96
CA LEU A 374 9.54 21.19 15.86
C LEU A 374 10.07 22.61 16.15
N ILE A 375 9.25 23.48 16.73
CA ILE A 375 9.61 24.85 17.12
C ILE A 375 10.63 24.81 18.26
N GLY A 376 10.40 23.99 19.28
CA GLY A 376 11.29 23.87 20.43
C GLY A 376 12.55 23.03 20.17
N GLY A 377 12.63 22.34 19.04
CA GLY A 377 13.72 21.40 18.74
C GLY A 377 13.76 20.20 19.69
N PHE A 378 12.60 19.75 20.15
CA PHE A 378 12.43 18.65 21.10
C PHE A 378 12.34 17.29 20.40
N ASN A 379 12.53 16.20 21.14
CA ASN A 379 12.11 14.90 20.62
C ASN A 379 10.58 14.86 20.53
N TYR A 380 10.04 14.07 19.60
CA TYR A 380 8.60 13.95 19.41
C TYR A 380 8.23 12.47 19.26
N ILE A 381 7.18 12.05 19.95
CA ILE A 381 6.60 10.74 19.77
C ILE A 381 5.08 10.81 19.87
N SER A 382 4.38 10.09 18.99
CA SER A 382 2.93 10.14 18.90
C SER A 382 2.33 8.85 18.38
N ARG A 383 1.10 8.58 18.80
CA ARG A 383 0.32 7.40 18.40
C ARG A 383 -0.80 7.79 17.46
N GLU A 384 -0.55 7.72 16.16
CA GLU A 384 -1.50 8.09 15.11
C GLU A 384 -2.29 6.88 14.59
N VAL A 385 -1.67 5.69 14.64
CA VAL A 385 -2.20 4.45 14.04
C VAL A 385 -2.48 3.44 15.15
N GLY A 386 -3.71 2.94 15.18
CA GLY A 386 -4.16 1.96 16.15
C GLY A 386 -5.64 1.63 15.96
N GLU A 387 -6.14 0.69 16.76
CA GLU A 387 -7.56 0.37 16.78
C GLU A 387 -8.31 1.47 17.54
N LEU A 388 -9.29 2.11 16.88
CA LEU A 388 -10.16 3.12 17.50
C LEU A 388 -11.08 2.47 18.54
N ARG A 389 -10.85 2.77 19.82
CA ARG A 389 -11.64 2.29 20.95
C ARG A 389 -12.10 3.47 21.81
N PRO A 390 -13.31 4.00 21.62
CA PRO A 390 -13.75 5.28 22.20
C PRO A 390 -13.77 5.32 23.73
N TYR A 391 -13.85 4.17 24.40
CA TYR A 391 -13.88 4.08 25.87
C TYR A 391 -12.52 3.70 26.49
N ARG A 392 -11.46 3.56 25.68
CA ARG A 392 -10.14 3.15 26.15
C ARG A 392 -9.22 4.36 26.26
N SER A 393 -8.49 4.45 27.38
CA SER A 393 -7.40 5.40 27.50
C SER A 393 -6.14 4.87 26.81
N TYR A 394 -5.48 5.71 26.00
CA TYR A 394 -4.26 5.37 25.27
C TYR A 394 -2.97 5.68 26.04
N TYR A 395 -3.12 6.21 27.26
CA TYR A 395 -2.05 6.55 28.19
C TYR A 395 -2.17 5.79 29.53
N ILE A 396 -3.15 4.88 29.64
CA ILE A 396 -3.33 3.98 30.78
C ILE A 396 -3.36 2.54 30.26
N PHE A 397 -2.45 1.69 30.73
CA PHE A 397 -2.44 0.26 30.41
C PHE A 397 -1.82 -0.55 31.55
N GLU A 398 -2.29 -1.79 31.70
CA GLU A 398 -1.83 -2.70 32.77
C GLU A 398 -0.46 -3.29 32.43
N ASP A 399 -0.30 -3.71 31.18
CA ASP A 399 0.92 -4.31 30.63
C ASP A 399 1.28 -3.69 29.27
N ARG A 400 2.57 -3.40 29.10
CA ARG A 400 3.17 -2.79 27.91
C ARG A 400 3.33 -3.76 26.72
N TYR A 401 3.18 -5.07 26.93
CA TYR A 401 3.39 -6.09 25.89
C TYR A 401 2.12 -6.73 25.33
N THR A 402 0.98 -6.66 26.03
CA THR A 402 -0.15 -7.58 25.76
C THR A 402 -1.44 -6.93 25.28
N GLN A 403 -1.48 -5.61 25.05
CA GLN A 403 -2.77 -4.94 24.84
C GLN A 403 -3.00 -4.29 23.47
N GLU A 404 -1.98 -4.18 22.62
CA GLU A 404 -2.14 -3.57 21.30
C GLU A 404 -0.98 -3.89 20.35
N LYS A 405 -1.30 -4.02 19.06
CA LYS A 405 -0.30 -4.13 18.01
C LYS A 405 0.58 -2.87 18.05
N ASN A 406 1.90 -3.05 18.04
CA ASN A 406 2.92 -1.98 18.05
C ASN A 406 3.12 -1.22 19.38
N LEU A 407 2.41 -1.53 20.47
CA LEU A 407 2.62 -0.86 21.78
C LEU A 407 4.04 -1.07 22.33
N ALA A 408 4.58 -2.28 22.20
CA ALA A 408 5.94 -2.59 22.63
C ALA A 408 6.98 -1.71 21.91
N ALA A 409 6.85 -1.56 20.59
CA ALA A 409 7.72 -0.71 19.78
C ALA A 409 7.61 0.78 20.18
N TYR A 410 6.39 1.25 20.48
CA TYR A 410 6.16 2.60 21.00
C TYR A 410 6.88 2.81 22.34
N MET A 411 6.76 1.87 23.27
CA MET A 411 7.39 1.96 24.58
C MET A 411 8.92 1.88 24.53
N GLU A 412 9.48 1.05 23.65
CA GLU A 412 10.93 0.99 23.42
C GLU A 412 11.50 2.29 22.86
N ASP A 413 10.84 2.88 21.86
CA ASP A 413 11.24 4.18 21.31
C ASP A 413 11.07 5.30 22.36
N LEU A 414 9.98 5.30 23.12
CA LEU A 414 9.72 6.27 24.18
C LEU A 414 10.81 6.22 25.28
N GLU A 415 11.19 5.04 25.75
CA GLU A 415 12.30 4.86 26.69
C GLU A 415 13.60 5.39 26.11
N ARG A 416 13.91 5.02 24.86
CA ARG A 416 15.11 5.48 24.17
C ARG A 416 15.21 7.01 24.07
N LEU A 417 14.09 7.71 23.87
CA LEU A 417 14.06 9.18 23.83
C LEU A 417 14.22 9.82 25.22
N THR A 418 13.92 9.09 26.29
CA THR A 418 13.78 9.64 27.65
C THR A 418 14.83 9.13 28.65
N THR A 419 15.76 8.26 28.23
CA THR A 419 16.86 7.74 29.06
C THR A 419 18.00 8.72 29.32
N ARG A 420 17.99 9.90 28.71
CA ARG A 420 19.04 10.90 28.89
C ARG A 420 19.03 11.47 30.32
N GLU A 421 20.19 11.79 30.86
CA GLU A 421 20.30 12.42 32.17
C GLU A 421 19.63 13.80 32.17
N GLY A 422 18.82 14.07 33.19
CA GLY A 422 18.02 15.30 33.27
C GLY A 422 16.92 15.41 32.21
N SER A 423 16.44 14.28 31.67
CA SER A 423 15.37 14.29 30.68
C SER A 423 14.05 14.77 31.29
N TRP A 424 13.27 15.48 30.48
CA TRP A 424 11.92 15.93 30.80
C TRP A 424 10.94 15.43 29.75
N THR A 425 9.72 15.09 30.16
CA THR A 425 8.65 14.78 29.22
C THR A 425 7.47 15.73 29.40
N LEU A 426 6.83 16.08 28.29
CA LEU A 426 5.54 16.75 28.26
C LEU A 426 4.55 15.84 27.54
N THR A 427 3.67 15.21 28.30
CA THR A 427 2.55 14.43 27.80
C THR A 427 1.38 15.36 27.51
N PHE A 428 1.04 15.51 26.24
CA PHE A 428 -0.08 16.30 25.79
C PHE A 428 -1.35 15.46 25.71
N LEU A 429 -2.45 16.01 26.21
CA LEU A 429 -3.79 15.45 26.10
C LEU A 429 -4.78 16.58 25.73
N ALA A 430 -5.89 16.25 25.10
CA ALA A 430 -6.98 17.22 24.89
C ALA A 430 -7.88 17.33 26.13
N SER A 431 -8.60 18.45 26.23
CA SER A 431 -9.69 18.68 27.20
C SER A 431 -10.83 19.48 26.58
N ASN A 432 -11.96 19.54 27.30
CA ASN A 432 -13.13 20.36 26.97
C ASN A 432 -13.72 20.01 25.58
N GLY A 433 -14.01 18.73 25.34
CA GLY A 433 -14.82 18.34 24.18
C GLY A 433 -16.08 17.58 24.57
N ALA A 434 -16.61 16.78 23.67
CA ALA A 434 -18.00 16.32 23.77
C ALA A 434 -18.31 15.44 25.00
N LEU A 435 -17.27 14.86 25.63
CA LEU A 435 -17.40 14.01 26.82
C LEU A 435 -17.08 14.74 28.13
N GLU A 436 -16.77 16.04 28.08
CA GLU A 436 -16.35 16.83 29.24
C GLU A 436 -17.19 18.11 29.38
N PRO A 437 -17.41 18.59 30.62
CA PRO A 437 -18.01 19.91 30.83
C PRO A 437 -17.03 21.02 30.42
N SER A 438 -17.56 22.22 30.20
CA SER A 438 -16.72 23.40 30.00
C SER A 438 -16.05 23.82 31.30
N TYR A 439 -14.71 23.83 31.31
CA TYR A 439 -13.91 24.33 32.43
C TYR A 439 -13.50 25.81 32.21
N PRO A 440 -13.37 26.61 33.28
CA PRO A 440 -12.94 28.01 33.17
C PRO A 440 -11.50 28.19 32.67
N THR A 441 -10.61 27.26 33.01
CA THR A 441 -9.21 27.26 32.61
C THR A 441 -9.00 26.51 31.30
N HIS A 442 -7.96 26.90 30.55
CA HIS A 442 -7.67 26.37 29.22
C HIS A 442 -6.55 25.32 29.25
N PHE A 443 -5.67 25.42 30.24
CA PHE A 443 -4.53 24.51 30.42
C PHE A 443 -4.63 23.85 31.78
N HIS A 444 -4.61 22.51 31.81
CA HIS A 444 -4.70 21.75 33.05
C HIS A 444 -3.44 20.92 33.21
N PHE A 445 -2.64 21.25 34.21
CA PHE A 445 -1.41 20.53 34.50
C PHE A 445 -1.66 19.46 35.57
N SER A 446 -0.94 18.35 35.48
CA SER A 446 -1.00 17.28 36.49
C SER A 446 0.36 16.63 36.66
N THR A 447 0.76 16.42 37.92
CA THR A 447 2.04 15.82 38.28
C THR A 447 1.88 14.57 39.14
N GLY A 448 0.70 13.95 39.18
CA GLY A 448 0.49 12.62 39.77
C GLY A 448 -0.45 12.54 40.97
N GLY A 449 -0.93 13.69 41.47
CA GLY A 449 -1.84 13.75 42.61
C GLY A 449 -3.34 13.65 42.25
N LYS A 450 -4.18 13.81 43.29
CA LYS A 450 -5.63 13.63 43.23
C LYS A 450 -6.30 14.85 42.60
N LYS A 451 -7.47 14.63 41.97
CA LYS A 451 -8.31 15.73 41.50
C LYS A 451 -8.67 16.64 42.69
N GLY A 452 -8.43 17.95 42.54
CA GLY A 452 -8.63 18.98 43.54
C GLY A 452 -7.44 19.24 44.47
N ASP A 453 -6.36 18.46 44.34
CA ASP A 453 -5.13 18.65 45.12
C ASP A 453 -4.18 19.60 44.38
N GLU A 454 -4.36 20.91 44.61
CA GLU A 454 -3.54 21.94 43.96
C GLU A 454 -2.15 22.11 44.60
N SER A 455 -1.77 21.22 45.53
CA SER A 455 -0.45 21.24 46.14
C SER A 455 0.61 20.67 45.20
N PHE A 456 1.84 21.17 45.34
CA PHE A 456 3.00 20.67 44.59
C PHE A 456 3.68 19.50 45.32
N ASP A 457 3.14 19.03 46.44
CA ASP A 457 3.74 18.00 47.29
C ASP A 457 2.86 16.74 47.31
N GLY A 458 3.46 15.54 47.38
CA GLY A 458 2.68 14.30 47.49
C GLY A 458 3.48 13.00 47.30
N GLU A 459 2.89 11.88 47.70
CA GLU A 459 3.57 10.56 47.71
C GLU A 459 3.53 9.81 46.37
N ASN A 460 2.87 10.36 45.34
CA ASN A 460 2.61 9.65 44.07
C ASN A 460 2.96 10.50 42.82
N LEU A 461 3.92 11.40 42.97
CA LEU A 461 4.28 12.34 41.93
C LEU A 461 5.04 11.65 40.80
N VAL A 462 4.84 12.13 39.57
CA VAL A 462 5.56 11.69 38.35
C VAL A 462 6.64 12.69 37.93
N VAL A 463 6.96 13.66 38.80
CA VAL A 463 8.01 14.66 38.67
C VAL A 463 8.93 14.60 39.89
N GLU A 464 10.22 14.38 39.67
CA GLU A 464 11.25 14.33 40.73
C GLU A 464 11.74 15.75 41.08
N ASP A 465 12.03 16.58 40.08
CA ASP A 465 12.40 17.99 40.26
C ASP A 465 11.15 18.90 40.30
N MET A 466 10.49 18.90 41.45
CA MET A 466 9.27 19.69 41.64
C MET A 466 9.53 21.20 41.67
N ALA A 467 10.72 21.63 42.11
CA ALA A 467 11.08 23.04 42.14
C ALA A 467 11.22 23.61 40.72
N GLY A 468 11.90 22.88 39.83
CA GLY A 468 11.99 23.23 38.42
C GLY A 468 10.62 23.24 37.72
N TYR A 469 9.78 22.24 38.00
CA TYR A 469 8.41 22.22 37.46
C TYR A 469 7.57 23.42 37.93
N LYS A 470 7.62 23.76 39.22
CA LYS A 470 6.86 24.89 39.76
C LYS A 470 7.26 26.21 39.11
N ALA A 471 8.57 26.46 38.98
CA ALA A 471 9.09 27.64 38.30
C ALA A 471 8.62 27.72 36.83
N PHE A 472 8.66 26.61 36.11
CA PHE A 472 8.13 26.50 34.75
C PHE A 472 6.63 26.77 34.69
N TYR A 473 5.84 26.18 35.59
CA TYR A 473 4.39 26.32 35.63
C TYR A 473 3.96 27.78 35.89
N GLU A 474 4.58 28.44 36.86
CA GLU A 474 4.27 29.83 37.22
C GLU A 474 4.62 30.79 36.08
N ASP A 475 5.82 30.65 35.48
CA ASP A 475 6.26 31.46 34.35
C ASP A 475 5.38 31.25 33.11
N LEU A 476 5.12 29.99 32.73
CA LEU A 476 4.26 29.70 31.58
C LEU A 476 2.84 30.24 31.79
N THR A 477 2.27 30.06 32.99
CA THR A 477 0.93 30.56 33.32
C THR A 477 0.87 32.09 33.23
N ALA A 478 1.87 32.80 33.76
CA ALA A 478 1.95 34.25 33.63
C ALA A 478 2.01 34.70 32.17
N GLN A 479 2.83 34.05 31.34
CA GLN A 479 2.94 34.37 29.92
C GLN A 479 1.65 34.06 29.13
N LEU A 480 0.95 32.97 29.48
CA LEU A 480 -0.32 32.59 28.84
C LEU A 480 -1.43 33.60 29.13
N VAL A 481 -1.51 34.07 30.38
CA VAL A 481 -2.45 35.12 30.80
C VAL A 481 -2.11 36.43 30.08
N GLU A 482 -0.85 36.87 30.14
CA GLU A 482 -0.41 38.14 29.56
C GLU A 482 -0.60 38.20 28.03
N LYS A 483 -0.18 37.15 27.31
CA LYS A 483 -0.11 37.18 25.83
C LYS A 483 -1.39 36.69 25.17
N PHE A 484 -2.16 35.81 25.82
CA PHE A 484 -3.29 35.12 25.20
C PHE A 484 -4.61 35.26 25.95
N ASN A 485 -4.60 35.81 27.17
CA ASN A 485 -5.75 35.86 28.08
C ASN A 485 -6.30 34.44 28.36
N MET A 486 -5.41 33.49 28.63
CA MET A 486 -5.74 32.10 28.91
C MET A 486 -5.21 31.70 30.29
N GLU A 487 -6.09 31.12 31.10
CA GLU A 487 -5.74 30.65 32.44
C GLU A 487 -5.32 29.19 32.47
N SER A 488 -4.51 28.85 33.48
CA SER A 488 -4.05 27.50 33.77
C SER A 488 -4.48 27.07 35.17
N ASP A 489 -4.63 25.77 35.40
CA ASP A 489 -4.69 25.18 36.74
C ASP A 489 -3.69 24.04 36.92
N HIS A 490 -3.50 23.68 38.19
CA HIS A 490 -2.72 22.53 38.62
C HIS A 490 -3.63 21.55 39.35
N GLN A 491 -3.83 20.35 38.79
CA GLN A 491 -4.54 19.23 39.39
C GLN A 491 -5.98 19.52 39.86
N ARG A 492 -6.62 20.59 39.40
CA ARG A 492 -7.97 20.97 39.86
C ARG A 492 -9.04 20.05 39.27
N TYR A 493 -8.96 19.77 37.97
CA TYR A 493 -10.04 19.08 37.24
C TYR A 493 -9.74 17.62 36.88
N TYR A 494 -8.46 17.23 36.84
CA TYR A 494 -8.01 15.91 36.41
C TYR A 494 -7.15 15.24 37.47
N ALA A 495 -7.29 13.92 37.61
CA ALA A 495 -6.45 13.10 38.45
C ALA A 495 -5.38 12.38 37.62
N ALA A 496 -4.20 12.18 38.20
CA ALA A 496 -3.12 11.40 37.61
C ALA A 496 -2.56 10.36 38.61
N THR A 497 -3.44 9.76 39.42
CA THR A 497 -3.02 8.88 40.53
C THR A 497 -2.84 7.41 40.16
N THR A 498 -3.36 6.96 39.01
CA THR A 498 -3.42 5.53 38.66
C THR A 498 -2.04 4.93 38.41
N SER A 499 -1.74 3.76 39.01
CA SER A 499 -0.46 3.03 38.79
C SER A 499 -0.28 2.53 37.36
N ASN A 500 -1.35 2.47 36.57
CA ASN A 500 -1.37 2.05 35.17
C ASN A 500 -1.04 3.17 34.17
N LEU A 501 -0.67 4.37 34.62
CA LEU A 501 -0.15 5.40 33.72
C LEU A 501 1.11 4.90 33.00
N PHE A 502 1.19 5.10 31.69
CA PHE A 502 2.32 4.63 30.87
C PHE A 502 3.68 5.15 31.37
N LEU A 503 3.68 6.38 31.90
CA LEU A 503 4.85 7.05 32.50
C LEU A 503 5.44 6.28 33.69
N ARG A 504 4.64 5.40 34.33
CA ARG A 504 5.06 4.56 35.47
C ARG A 504 5.44 3.14 35.04
N LYS A 505 5.42 2.85 33.74
CA LYS A 505 5.66 1.51 33.17
C LYS A 505 6.97 1.41 32.38
N PHE A 506 7.87 2.38 32.58
CA PHE A 506 9.23 2.27 32.07
C PHE A 506 9.98 1.12 32.77
N ARG A 507 10.96 0.53 32.07
CA ARG A 507 11.86 -0.49 32.66
C ARG A 507 12.67 0.16 33.78
N ASP A 508 13.04 -0.63 34.78
CA ASP A 508 13.85 -0.15 35.91
C ASP A 508 15.09 0.61 35.44
N GLY A 509 15.23 1.87 35.87
CA GLY A 509 16.34 2.75 35.49
C GLY A 509 16.28 3.32 34.07
N MET A 510 15.22 3.05 33.31
CA MET A 510 14.97 3.60 31.97
C MET A 510 13.81 4.60 32.04
N GLY A 511 13.82 5.59 31.14
CA GLY A 511 12.77 6.61 31.06
C GLY A 511 13.01 7.83 31.94
N SER A 512 12.23 8.89 31.69
CA SER A 512 12.34 10.14 32.44
C SER A 512 11.63 10.02 33.80
N LYS A 513 12.23 10.64 34.81
CA LYS A 513 11.62 10.83 36.13
C LYS A 513 10.87 12.15 36.28
N ASN A 514 10.97 13.03 35.28
CA ASN A 514 10.35 14.35 35.27
C ASN A 514 9.29 14.43 34.18
N ASN A 515 8.06 14.01 34.50
CA ASN A 515 6.98 13.86 33.53
C ASN A 515 5.85 14.86 33.82
N ILE A 516 5.67 15.83 32.92
CA ILE A 516 4.60 16.81 32.98
C ILE A 516 3.42 16.28 32.16
N ILE A 517 2.24 16.19 32.76
CA ILE A 517 1.01 15.97 32.00
C ILE A 517 0.33 17.32 31.83
N MET A 518 0.06 17.71 30.58
CA MET A 518 -0.62 18.94 30.23
C MET A 518 -1.79 18.63 29.32
N ARG A 519 -3.00 18.95 29.81
CA ARG A 519 -4.20 18.98 28.99
C ARG A 519 -4.44 20.38 28.47
N MET A 520 -4.82 20.49 27.21
CA MET A 520 -5.11 21.77 26.57
C MET A 520 -6.49 21.71 25.93
N ALA A 521 -7.33 22.69 26.25
CA ALA A 521 -8.67 22.80 25.71
C ALA A 521 -8.62 22.90 24.17
N TRP A 522 -9.55 22.23 23.47
CA TRP A 522 -9.66 22.34 22.02
C TRP A 522 -9.90 23.78 21.54
N SER A 523 -10.58 24.60 22.36
CA SER A 523 -10.74 26.04 22.11
C SER A 523 -9.39 26.75 21.90
N ALA A 524 -8.34 26.32 22.60
CA ALA A 524 -6.99 26.86 22.47
C ALA A 524 -6.13 26.08 21.45
N SER A 525 -6.23 24.75 21.40
CA SER A 525 -5.31 23.91 20.61
C SER A 525 -5.71 23.74 19.15
N LEU A 526 -7.00 23.86 18.84
CA LEU A 526 -7.58 23.67 17.51
C LEU A 526 -8.25 24.95 16.98
N TRP A 527 -9.09 25.58 17.80
CA TRP A 527 -9.97 26.66 17.35
C TRP A 527 -9.40 28.07 17.47
N ASP A 528 -8.34 28.29 18.28
CA ASP A 528 -7.68 29.59 18.37
C ASP A 528 -6.77 29.85 17.15
N SER A 529 -6.94 31.00 16.53
CA SER A 529 -6.10 31.46 15.42
C SER A 529 -4.61 31.63 15.81
N ARG A 530 -4.32 31.81 17.10
CA ARG A 530 -3.00 32.00 17.71
C ARG A 530 -2.39 30.70 18.24
N ARG A 531 -3.03 29.54 18.04
CA ARG A 531 -2.58 28.23 18.57
C ARG A 531 -1.09 27.92 18.35
N ILE A 532 -0.51 28.33 17.23
CA ILE A 532 0.91 28.09 16.95
C ILE A 532 1.81 29.07 17.71
N ALA A 533 1.36 30.31 17.93
CA ALA A 533 2.03 31.24 18.83
C ALA A 533 1.96 30.76 20.30
N ILE A 534 0.86 30.12 20.69
CA ILE A 534 0.71 29.46 21.98
C ILE A 534 1.71 28.28 22.10
N ALA A 535 1.76 27.40 21.09
CA ALA A 535 2.74 26.31 21.04
C ALA A 535 4.19 26.82 21.10
N LYS A 536 4.48 27.94 20.44
CA LYS A 536 5.78 28.63 20.53
C LYS A 536 6.05 29.13 21.95
N CYS A 537 5.06 29.74 22.61
CA CYS A 537 5.20 30.21 24.00
C CYS A 537 5.54 29.05 24.95
N ILE A 538 4.86 27.91 24.80
CA ILE A 538 5.14 26.70 25.58
C ILE A 538 6.55 26.18 25.27
N ALA A 539 6.94 26.15 23.99
CA ALA A 539 8.27 25.70 23.58
C ALA A 539 9.40 26.60 24.09
N ASP A 540 9.21 27.92 24.07
CA ASP A 540 10.18 28.87 24.59
C ASP A 540 10.33 28.72 26.13
N ALA A 541 9.22 28.52 26.86
CA ALA A 541 9.24 28.25 28.31
C ALA A 541 9.95 26.92 28.64
N LEU A 542 9.65 25.84 27.91
CA LEU A 542 10.34 24.55 28.09
C LEU A 542 11.85 24.67 27.87
N ASN A 543 12.29 25.39 26.83
CA ASN A 543 13.71 25.63 26.60
C ASN A 543 14.33 26.49 27.72
N ALA A 544 13.63 27.53 28.18
CA ALA A 544 14.15 28.42 29.23
C ALA A 544 14.38 27.71 30.57
N HIS A 545 13.53 26.75 30.93
CA HIS A 545 13.61 26.06 32.22
C HIS A 545 14.36 24.73 32.19
N PHE A 546 14.29 23.98 31.07
CA PHE A 546 14.81 22.61 31.02
C PHE A 546 15.97 22.40 30.04
N GLU A 547 16.24 23.37 29.15
CA GLU A 547 17.38 23.33 28.20
C GLU A 547 18.03 24.71 28.02
N SER A 548 18.17 25.47 29.10
CA SER A 548 18.75 26.82 29.08
C SER A 548 20.20 26.86 28.58
N ASP A 549 20.89 25.72 28.64
CA ASP A 549 22.26 25.49 28.23
C ASP A 549 22.45 25.30 26.71
N VAL A 550 21.35 25.13 25.95
CA VAL A 550 21.40 24.85 24.51
C VAL A 550 20.73 25.95 23.68
N VAL A 551 21.52 26.69 22.90
CA VAL A 551 20.96 27.66 21.92
C VAL A 551 20.43 26.90 20.70
N LYS A 552 19.11 26.67 20.68
CA LYS A 552 18.44 26.03 19.54
C LYS A 552 18.03 27.06 18.49
N LYS A 553 18.34 26.78 17.23
CA LYS A 553 17.80 27.54 16.09
C LYS A 553 16.50 26.88 15.63
N TYR A 554 15.49 27.70 15.34
CA TYR A 554 14.25 27.22 14.74
C TYR A 554 14.53 26.45 13.44
N ALA A 555 13.81 25.34 13.24
CA ALA A 555 13.96 24.51 12.05
C ALA A 555 13.77 25.35 10.78
N ALA A 556 14.75 25.29 9.87
CA ALA A 556 14.69 26.02 8.60
C ALA A 556 13.43 25.69 7.80
N ASP A 557 12.93 24.45 7.95
CA ASP A 557 11.69 23.98 7.34
C ASP A 557 10.46 24.85 7.66
N LEU A 558 10.40 25.49 8.84
CA LEU A 558 9.27 26.36 9.22
C LEU A 558 9.17 27.62 8.33
N LYS A 559 10.21 27.95 7.57
CA LYS A 559 10.25 29.13 6.69
C LYS A 559 10.13 28.79 5.21
N VAL A 560 9.95 27.51 4.86
CA VAL A 560 9.88 27.05 3.48
C VAL A 560 8.43 26.92 3.02
N LYS A 561 8.09 27.64 1.94
CA LYS A 561 6.82 27.49 1.22
C LYS A 561 6.92 26.28 0.27
N LYS A 562 6.59 25.08 0.77
CA LYS A 562 6.54 23.82 0.01
C LYS A 562 5.26 23.04 0.35
N CYS A 563 4.87 22.07 -0.48
CA CYS A 563 3.85 21.08 -0.11
C CYS A 563 4.27 20.34 1.17
N GLY A 564 3.29 19.92 1.98
CA GLY A 564 3.44 19.57 3.39
C GLY A 564 4.30 18.37 3.78
N TYR A 565 4.93 17.69 2.83
CA TYR A 565 5.41 16.31 2.97
C TYR A 565 6.91 16.20 2.77
#